data_AF-A0AAE3UEC3-F1
#
_entry.id   AF-A0AAE3UEC3-F1
#
_cell.length_a   1.000
_cell.length_b   1.000
_cell.length_c   1.000
_cell.angle_alpha   90.00
_cell.angle_beta   90.00
_cell.angle_gamma   90.00
#
_symmetry.space_group_name_H-M   'P 1'
#
loop_
_entity.id
_entity.type
_entity.pdbx_description
1 polymer ?
#
loop_
_entity_poly.entity_id
_entity_poly.type
_entity_poly.pdbx_seq_one_letter_code
_entity_poly.pdbx_strand_id
1 'polypeptide(L)'
;MINFLFSILLAFPLYSQVESQLFYKDIDYFTLRGTIPLLESEKNQYPYYQIKNVGSDQRILTLCYTKDKKTVCTYKRVKDYWVRVTKLDEEDEMYSYEYIFPNRTLTLVYEGNPNSKDFQLLSVKIFTLKKVTEANYSKFNLKLSPSPTVEGILKGYKPTNTYQTYITLANGEVKTVSELKEGNVIVKTKKKCYTIKKGNYIHNIFWWNFFQGEEHNCQQ
;
A
#
# COMPACT_ATOMS: atom_id res chain seq x y z
N MET A 1 -64.79 -18.99 -18.55
CA MET A 1 -64.62 -18.81 -17.08
C MET A 1 -63.17 -18.39 -16.83
N ILE A 2 -62.93 -17.09 -16.62
CA ILE A 2 -62.57 -16.43 -15.32
C ILE A 2 -61.11 -16.77 -14.94
N ASN A 3 -60.09 -15.97 -15.32
CA ASN A 3 -59.59 -14.71 -14.69
C ASN A 3 -59.40 -14.77 -13.17
N PHE A 4 -58.17 -14.73 -12.65
CA PHE A 4 -57.56 -13.50 -12.09
C PHE A 4 -56.16 -13.76 -11.48
N LEU A 5 -55.31 -12.76 -11.69
CA LEU A 5 -54.00 -12.50 -11.07
C LEU A 5 -54.02 -12.56 -9.54
N PHE A 6 -52.87 -12.83 -8.91
CA PHE A 6 -52.33 -11.92 -7.90
C PHE A 6 -50.82 -12.08 -7.71
N SER A 7 -50.15 -10.94 -7.82
CA SER A 7 -48.74 -10.69 -7.62
C SER A 7 -48.28 -11.00 -6.20
N ILE A 8 -47.08 -11.57 -6.06
CA ILE A 8 -46.22 -11.25 -4.91
C ILE A 8 -44.90 -10.73 -5.48
N LEU A 9 -44.89 -9.41 -5.74
CA LEU A 9 -43.67 -8.64 -5.61
C LEU A 9 -43.21 -8.81 -4.17
N LEU A 10 -42.21 -9.66 -3.95
CA LEU A 10 -41.35 -9.50 -2.78
C LEU A 10 -40.52 -8.24 -3.04
N ALA A 11 -41.09 -7.11 -2.60
CA ALA A 11 -40.33 -5.94 -2.26
C ALA A 11 -39.39 -6.37 -1.12
N PHE A 12 -38.21 -6.86 -1.50
CA PHE A 12 -37.08 -6.79 -0.60
C PHE A 12 -36.93 -5.31 -0.24
N PRO A 13 -36.88 -4.94 1.05
CA PRO A 13 -36.38 -3.63 1.37
C PRO A 13 -34.98 -3.58 0.74
N LEU A 14 -34.80 -2.71 -0.25
CA LEU A 14 -33.48 -2.13 -0.50
C LEU A 14 -33.10 -1.48 0.83
N TYR A 15 -32.48 -2.25 1.71
CA TYR A 15 -31.49 -1.70 2.60
C TYR A 15 -30.45 -1.13 1.66
N SER A 16 -30.63 0.15 1.33
CA SER A 16 -29.54 1.08 1.16
C SER A 16 -28.57 0.74 2.29
N GLN A 17 -27.57 -0.08 1.98
CA GLN A 17 -26.37 -0.12 2.79
C GLN A 17 -25.86 1.30 2.69
N VAL A 18 -26.18 2.10 3.71
CA VAL A 18 -25.44 3.32 3.99
C VAL A 18 -24.01 2.82 4.09
N GLU A 19 -23.23 2.98 3.01
CA GLU A 19 -21.81 2.66 3.01
C GLU A 19 -21.25 3.44 4.20
N SER A 20 -20.94 2.74 5.30
CA SER A 20 -20.47 3.39 6.51
C SER A 20 -19.12 4.01 6.16
N GLN A 21 -19.13 5.31 5.91
CA GLN A 21 -17.94 6.08 5.65
C GLN A 21 -17.33 6.42 7.01
N LEU A 22 -16.17 5.83 7.29
CA LEU A 22 -15.47 6.04 8.55
C LEU A 22 -14.24 6.90 8.30
N PHE A 23 -13.99 7.84 9.21
CA PHE A 23 -12.90 8.81 9.11
C PHE A 23 -11.89 8.58 10.21
N TYR A 24 -10.62 8.62 9.84
CA TYR A 24 -9.52 8.34 10.76
C TYR A 24 -8.37 9.31 10.54
N LYS A 25 -7.69 9.67 11.61
CA LYS A 25 -6.40 10.39 11.53
C LYS A 25 -5.28 9.47 11.05
N ASP A 26 -5.48 8.17 11.20
CA ASP A 26 -4.45 7.17 10.90
C ASP A 26 -5.02 5.79 10.60
N ILE A 27 -4.22 4.94 9.94
CA ILE A 27 -4.58 3.57 9.59
C ILE A 27 -3.45 2.60 9.94
N ASP A 28 -3.77 1.33 10.14
CA ASP A 28 -2.80 0.26 10.05
C ASP A 28 -2.74 -0.22 8.59
N TYR A 29 -1.61 0.02 7.94
CA TYR A 29 -1.41 -0.31 6.54
C TYR A 29 -1.45 -1.83 6.25
N PHE A 30 -1.01 -2.70 7.17
CA PHE A 30 -1.02 -4.15 6.94
C PHE A 30 -2.42 -4.77 7.04
N THR A 31 -3.32 -4.10 7.75
CA THR A 31 -4.71 -4.56 7.88
C THR A 31 -5.70 -3.68 7.11
N LEU A 32 -5.24 -2.53 6.61
CA LEU A 32 -6.00 -1.44 5.99
C LEU A 32 -7.15 -0.93 6.88
N ARG A 33 -6.99 -0.96 8.20
CA ARG A 33 -8.03 -0.55 9.17
C ARG A 33 -7.67 0.78 9.79
N GLY A 34 -8.67 1.59 10.09
CA GLY A 34 -8.45 2.82 10.84
C GLY A 34 -8.01 2.54 12.28
N THR A 35 -7.05 3.30 12.78
CA THR A 35 -6.49 3.14 14.14
C THR A 35 -6.98 4.23 15.08
N ILE A 36 -7.08 5.47 14.60
CA ILE A 36 -7.49 6.63 15.40
C ILE A 36 -8.65 7.32 14.71
N PRO A 37 -9.88 7.25 15.27
CA PRO A 37 -11.03 7.95 14.71
C PRO A 37 -10.82 9.47 14.65
N LEU A 38 -11.33 10.08 13.59
CA LEU A 38 -11.42 11.54 13.47
C LEU A 38 -12.69 12.02 14.18
N LEU A 39 -12.55 12.93 15.15
CA LEU A 39 -13.72 13.50 15.84
C LEU A 39 -14.44 14.49 14.94
N GLU A 40 -15.73 14.71 15.19
CA GLU A 40 -16.56 15.65 14.42
C GLU A 40 -15.95 17.07 14.40
N SER A 41 -15.43 17.51 15.54
CA SER A 41 -14.77 18.82 15.71
C SER A 41 -13.49 18.98 14.88
N GLU A 42 -12.98 17.90 14.29
CA GLU A 42 -11.69 17.84 13.60
C GLU A 42 -11.84 17.62 12.10
N LYS A 43 -13.06 17.59 11.55
CA LYS A 43 -13.33 17.30 10.13
C LYS A 43 -12.64 18.22 9.12
N ASN A 44 -12.17 19.38 9.54
CA ASN A 44 -11.42 20.32 8.69
C ASN A 44 -9.90 20.28 8.94
N GLN A 45 -9.41 19.35 9.76
CA GLN A 45 -7.99 19.15 10.00
C GLN A 45 -7.45 18.10 9.02
N TYR A 46 -6.57 18.55 8.14
CA TYR A 46 -5.90 17.70 7.16
C TYR A 46 -4.45 17.41 7.58
N PRO A 47 -3.85 16.29 7.14
CA PRO A 47 -4.46 15.21 6.36
C PRO A 47 -5.29 14.25 7.22
N TYR A 48 -6.23 13.55 6.60
CA TYR A 48 -6.96 12.43 7.23
C TYR A 48 -7.30 11.35 6.21
N TYR A 49 -7.75 10.21 6.71
CA TYR A 49 -8.22 9.10 5.92
C TYR A 49 -9.72 8.92 5.98
N GLN A 50 -10.26 8.51 4.85
CA GLN A 50 -11.60 7.99 4.73
C GLN A 50 -11.52 6.53 4.27
N ILE A 51 -12.21 5.65 4.98
CA ILE A 51 -12.34 4.23 4.61
C ILE A 51 -13.81 3.94 4.31
N LYS A 52 -14.05 3.35 3.13
CA LYS A 52 -15.35 2.79 2.75
C LYS A 52 -15.27 1.27 2.66
N ASN A 53 -16.44 0.65 2.71
CA ASN A 53 -16.63 -0.80 2.57
C ASN A 53 -15.87 -1.60 3.63
N VAL A 54 -15.89 -1.08 4.86
CA VAL A 54 -15.33 -1.79 6.02
C VAL A 54 -16.15 -3.05 6.26
N GLY A 55 -15.50 -4.22 6.11
CA GLY A 55 -16.14 -5.52 6.31
C GLY A 55 -16.51 -6.28 5.03
N SER A 56 -16.35 -5.68 3.85
CA SER A 56 -16.52 -6.41 2.58
C SER A 56 -15.17 -6.87 2.00
N ASP A 57 -15.22 -7.63 0.90
CA ASP A 57 -14.04 -8.05 0.13
C ASP A 57 -13.49 -6.95 -0.79
N GLN A 58 -14.02 -5.74 -0.71
CA GLN A 58 -13.47 -4.56 -1.37
C GLN A 58 -13.28 -3.46 -0.32
N ARG A 59 -12.17 -2.74 -0.39
CA ARG A 59 -11.92 -1.60 0.49
C ARG A 59 -11.43 -0.43 -0.32
N ILE A 60 -12.02 0.73 -0.08
CA ILE A 60 -11.60 1.99 -0.70
C ILE A 60 -11.02 2.85 0.39
N LEU A 61 -9.73 3.14 0.26
CA LEU A 61 -8.99 4.04 1.13
C LEU A 61 -8.76 5.35 0.39
N THR A 62 -9.23 6.45 0.96
CA THR A 62 -8.99 7.79 0.44
C THR A 62 -8.14 8.56 1.43
N LEU A 63 -6.97 9.03 1.00
CA LEU A 63 -6.15 9.97 1.74
C LEU A 63 -6.47 11.39 1.27
N CYS A 64 -7.00 12.21 2.17
CA CYS A 64 -7.33 13.61 1.93
C CYS A 64 -6.20 14.50 2.44
N TYR A 65 -5.48 15.18 1.55
CA TYR A 65 -4.38 16.08 1.91
C TYR A 65 -4.87 17.51 2.18
N THR A 66 -5.90 17.92 1.43
CA THR A 66 -6.61 19.18 1.57
C THR A 66 -8.06 18.93 1.15
N LYS A 67 -8.89 19.98 1.18
CA LYS A 67 -10.26 19.92 0.67
C LYS A 67 -10.36 19.45 -0.78
N ASP A 68 -9.40 19.86 -1.61
CA ASP A 68 -9.43 19.63 -3.07
C ASP A 68 -8.44 18.55 -3.53
N LYS A 69 -7.47 18.16 -2.69
CA LYS A 69 -6.44 17.19 -3.04
C LYS A 69 -6.61 15.88 -2.28
N LYS A 70 -6.85 14.79 -3.02
CA LYS A 70 -7.01 13.44 -2.47
C LYS A 70 -6.37 12.37 -3.35
N THR A 71 -5.99 11.25 -2.74
CA THR A 71 -5.59 10.02 -3.43
C THR A 71 -6.54 8.90 -3.04
N VAL A 72 -7.03 8.14 -4.02
CA VAL A 72 -7.95 7.03 -3.81
C VAL A 72 -7.27 5.72 -4.18
N CYS A 73 -7.33 4.75 -3.27
CA CYS A 73 -6.76 3.43 -3.43
C CYS A 73 -7.86 2.38 -3.22
N THR A 74 -8.10 1.56 -4.25
CA THR A 74 -9.07 0.47 -4.19
C THR A 74 -8.34 -0.85 -4.02
N TYR A 75 -8.66 -1.56 -2.96
CA TYR A 75 -8.13 -2.87 -2.64
C TYR A 75 -9.22 -3.92 -2.74
N LYS A 76 -8.87 -5.10 -3.22
CA LYS A 76 -9.72 -6.29 -3.21
C LYS A 76 -9.10 -7.34 -2.29
N ARG A 77 -9.92 -7.98 -1.47
CA ARG A 77 -9.49 -9.09 -0.63
C ARG A 77 -9.41 -10.36 -1.46
N VAL A 78 -8.31 -11.08 -1.33
CA VAL A 78 -8.13 -12.42 -1.91
C VAL A 78 -7.56 -13.29 -0.82
N LYS A 79 -8.39 -14.22 -0.31
CA LYS A 79 -8.03 -15.10 0.81
C LYS A 79 -7.53 -14.30 2.03
N ASP A 80 -6.23 -14.39 2.31
CA ASP A 80 -5.53 -13.85 3.47
C ASP A 80 -4.80 -12.51 3.21
N TYR A 81 -4.92 -11.94 2.01
CA TYR A 81 -4.29 -10.67 1.66
C TYR A 81 -5.22 -9.70 0.93
N TRP A 82 -4.82 -8.43 0.88
CA TRP A 82 -5.42 -7.41 0.01
C TRP A 82 -4.55 -7.20 -1.22
N VAL A 83 -5.17 -6.95 -2.36
CA VAL A 83 -4.46 -6.61 -3.60
C VAL A 83 -4.98 -5.32 -4.21
N ARG A 84 -4.06 -4.52 -4.72
CA ARG A 84 -4.34 -3.34 -5.54
C ARG A 84 -3.46 -3.37 -6.79
N VAL A 85 -4.03 -2.91 -7.89
CA VAL A 85 -3.31 -2.70 -9.15
C VAL A 85 -3.33 -1.21 -9.46
N THR A 86 -2.18 -0.65 -9.84
CA THR A 86 -2.04 0.75 -10.21
C THR A 86 -1.32 0.84 -11.55
N LYS A 87 -1.87 1.55 -12.52
CA LYS A 87 -1.15 1.94 -13.73
C LYS A 87 -0.20 3.08 -13.35
N LEU A 88 1.10 2.89 -13.55
CA LEU A 88 2.15 3.85 -13.20
C LEU A 88 2.44 4.80 -14.36
N ASP A 89 2.46 4.26 -15.58
CA ASP A 89 2.75 4.98 -16.80
C ASP A 89 1.78 4.54 -17.90
N GLU A 90 1.26 5.51 -18.65
CA GLU A 90 0.30 5.23 -19.72
C GLU A 90 0.95 4.81 -21.02
N GLU A 91 2.12 5.37 -21.34
CA GLU A 91 2.85 5.16 -22.59
C GLU A 91 3.59 3.83 -22.56
N ASP A 92 4.26 3.54 -21.44
CA ASP A 92 5.10 2.34 -21.27
C ASP A 92 4.32 1.11 -20.74
N GLU A 93 2.99 1.21 -20.62
CA GLU A 93 2.13 0.17 -20.05
C GLU A 93 2.68 -0.42 -18.73
N MET A 94 3.16 0.46 -17.83
CA MET A 94 3.73 0.02 -16.56
C MET A 94 2.66 -0.12 -15.48
N TYR A 95 2.68 -1.25 -14.77
CA TYR A 95 1.73 -1.57 -13.71
C TYR A 95 2.43 -1.97 -12.41
N SER A 96 1.89 -1.51 -11.30
CA SER A 96 2.26 -1.93 -9.95
C SER A 96 1.17 -2.82 -9.36
N TYR A 97 1.57 -3.98 -8.87
CA TYR A 97 0.74 -4.92 -8.13
C TYR A 97 1.19 -4.95 -6.68
N GLU A 98 0.34 -4.46 -5.79
CA GLU A 98 0.60 -4.36 -4.36
C GLU A 98 -0.23 -5.40 -3.60
N TYR A 99 0.45 -6.31 -2.92
CA TYR A 99 -0.13 -7.35 -2.07
C TYR A 99 0.17 -7.03 -0.60
N ILE A 100 -0.88 -6.94 0.21
CA ILE A 100 -0.79 -6.58 1.63
C ILE A 100 -1.19 -7.78 2.47
N PHE A 101 -0.20 -8.31 3.19
CA PHE A 101 -0.36 -9.38 4.16
C PHE A 101 -0.33 -8.80 5.58
N PRO A 102 -0.79 -9.54 6.61
CA PRO A 102 -0.88 -9.05 7.98
C PRO A 102 0.44 -8.52 8.59
N ASN A 103 1.60 -8.91 8.06
CA ASN A 103 2.91 -8.55 8.61
C ASN A 103 3.90 -7.99 7.58
N ARG A 104 3.50 -7.92 6.31
CA ARG A 104 4.39 -7.50 5.21
C ARG A 104 3.59 -7.02 4.01
N THR A 105 4.22 -6.26 3.15
CA THR A 105 3.70 -6.00 1.80
C THR A 105 4.70 -6.40 0.74
N LEU A 106 4.17 -6.79 -0.41
CA LEU A 106 4.92 -7.12 -1.61
C LEU A 106 4.39 -6.23 -2.74
N THR A 107 5.26 -5.46 -3.35
CA THR A 107 4.95 -4.68 -4.54
C THR A 107 5.77 -5.21 -5.69
N LEU A 108 5.11 -5.52 -6.80
CA LEU A 108 5.74 -5.95 -8.04
C LEU A 108 5.48 -4.91 -9.11
N VAL A 109 6.53 -4.44 -9.76
CA VAL A 109 6.42 -3.51 -10.89
C VAL A 109 6.70 -4.28 -12.17
N TYR A 110 5.77 -4.17 -13.10
CA TYR A 110 5.80 -4.83 -14.40
C TYR A 110 5.68 -3.80 -15.52
N GLU A 111 6.32 -4.11 -16.64
CA GLU A 111 6.03 -3.55 -17.94
C GLU A 111 5.20 -4.57 -18.74
N GLY A 112 4.21 -4.10 -19.48
CA GLY A 112 3.52 -4.90 -20.48
C GLY A 112 1.99 -4.86 -20.44
N ASN A 113 1.39 -5.37 -21.51
CA ASN A 113 -0.04 -5.26 -21.74
C ASN A 113 -0.83 -6.26 -20.88
N PRO A 114 -1.80 -5.81 -20.07
CA PRO A 114 -2.68 -6.72 -19.32
C PRO A 114 -3.45 -7.70 -20.20
N ASN A 115 -3.64 -7.38 -21.48
CA ASN A 115 -4.37 -8.19 -22.45
C ASN A 115 -3.50 -9.20 -23.20
N SER A 116 -2.16 -9.07 -23.20
CA SER A 116 -1.27 -9.95 -23.99
C SER A 116 -0.61 -11.08 -23.16
N LYS A 117 -0.78 -11.08 -21.83
CA LYS A 117 -0.08 -11.98 -20.87
C LYS A 117 1.45 -11.85 -20.85
N ASP A 118 2.04 -10.97 -21.64
CA ASP A 118 3.47 -10.67 -21.65
C ASP A 118 3.79 -9.59 -20.60
N PHE A 119 3.99 -10.03 -19.36
CA PHE A 119 4.42 -9.16 -18.26
C PHE A 119 5.91 -9.32 -17.99
N GLN A 120 6.69 -8.27 -18.20
CA GLN A 120 8.11 -8.22 -17.84
C GLN A 120 8.27 -7.66 -16.43
N LEU A 121 8.81 -8.46 -15.51
CA LEU A 121 9.08 -8.00 -14.15
C LEU A 121 10.27 -7.05 -14.15
N LEU A 122 10.06 -5.83 -13.67
CA LEU A 122 11.09 -4.81 -13.55
C LEU A 122 11.68 -4.74 -12.14
N SER A 123 10.83 -4.77 -11.11
CA SER A 123 11.30 -4.70 -9.73
C SER A 123 10.36 -5.37 -8.74
N VAL A 124 10.94 -5.76 -7.62
CA VAL A 124 10.23 -6.31 -6.46
C VAL A 124 10.59 -5.50 -5.24
N LYS A 125 9.57 -5.07 -4.50
CA LYS A 125 9.72 -4.37 -3.24
C LYS A 125 8.99 -5.12 -2.13
N ILE A 126 9.71 -5.47 -1.09
CA ILE A 126 9.18 -6.14 0.11
C ILE A 126 9.32 -5.18 1.27
N PHE A 127 8.22 -4.98 1.99
CA PHE A 127 8.21 -4.19 3.21
C PHE A 127 7.78 -5.01 4.41
N THR A 128 8.43 -4.73 5.54
CA THR A 128 8.06 -5.14 6.89
C THR A 128 8.29 -3.95 7.82
N LEU A 129 7.72 -3.98 9.02
CA LEU A 129 7.87 -2.89 10.01
C LEU A 129 9.31 -2.43 10.25
N LYS A 130 10.31 -3.31 10.09
CA LYS A 130 11.72 -3.03 10.39
C LYS A 130 12.61 -2.92 9.16
N LYS A 131 12.12 -3.31 7.98
CA LYS A 131 12.96 -3.44 6.79
C LYS A 131 12.18 -3.27 5.50
N VAL A 132 12.80 -2.57 4.56
CA VAL A 132 12.37 -2.47 3.18
C VAL A 132 13.47 -3.05 2.31
N THR A 133 13.11 -3.90 1.36
CA THR A 133 14.03 -4.44 0.34
C THR A 133 13.43 -4.16 -1.01
N GLU A 134 14.21 -3.58 -1.92
CA GLU A 134 13.83 -3.38 -3.31
C GLU A 134 14.91 -4.00 -4.19
N ALA A 135 14.52 -4.90 -5.07
CA ALA A 135 15.39 -5.65 -5.97
C ALA A 135 14.99 -5.36 -7.41
N ASN A 136 15.96 -4.96 -8.25
CA ASN A 136 15.71 -4.60 -9.64
C ASN A 136 16.14 -5.73 -10.59
N TYR A 137 15.23 -6.09 -11.51
CA TYR A 137 15.37 -7.17 -12.47
C TYR A 137 15.23 -6.72 -13.94
N SER A 138 15.17 -5.42 -14.22
CA SER A 138 14.86 -4.89 -15.55
C SER A 138 15.74 -5.42 -16.68
N LYS A 139 17.01 -5.78 -16.38
CA LYS A 139 17.97 -6.31 -17.36
C LYS A 139 17.75 -7.77 -17.77
N PHE A 140 16.94 -8.53 -17.04
CA PHE A 140 16.81 -9.98 -17.25
C PHE A 140 15.63 -10.39 -18.14
N ASN A 141 14.79 -9.43 -18.55
CA ASN A 141 13.56 -9.66 -19.33
C ASN A 141 12.74 -10.84 -18.76
N LEU A 142 12.52 -10.84 -17.45
CA LEU A 142 11.83 -11.93 -16.76
C LEU A 142 10.33 -11.86 -17.01
N LYS A 143 9.85 -12.69 -17.93
CA LYS A 143 8.42 -12.82 -18.22
C LYS A 143 7.72 -13.67 -17.17
N LEU A 144 7.07 -13.01 -16.20
CA LEU A 144 6.38 -13.66 -15.09
C LEU A 144 5.01 -13.03 -14.91
N SER A 145 3.97 -13.85 -14.75
CA SER A 145 2.66 -13.32 -14.41
C SER A 145 2.66 -12.69 -13.01
N PRO A 146 1.95 -11.56 -12.79
CA PRO A 146 1.81 -10.94 -11.48
C PRO A 146 1.19 -11.91 -10.48
N SER A 147 1.93 -12.27 -9.44
CA SER A 147 1.47 -13.16 -8.38
C SER A 147 2.31 -12.99 -7.12
N PRO A 148 1.73 -13.12 -5.91
CA PRO A 148 2.52 -13.11 -4.68
C PRO A 148 3.51 -14.28 -4.58
N THR A 149 3.34 -15.33 -5.37
CA THR A 149 4.26 -16.49 -5.39
C THR A 149 5.56 -16.22 -6.14
N VAL A 150 5.68 -15.10 -6.86
CA VAL A 150 6.86 -14.72 -7.66
C VAL A 150 8.13 -14.70 -6.81
N GLU A 151 8.06 -14.33 -5.53
CA GLU A 151 9.21 -14.34 -4.62
C GLU A 151 9.90 -15.71 -4.54
N GLY A 152 9.14 -16.80 -4.61
CA GLY A 152 9.70 -18.16 -4.61
C GLY A 152 10.51 -18.46 -5.87
N ILE A 153 10.04 -17.97 -7.02
CA ILE A 153 10.69 -18.11 -8.33
C ILE A 153 12.00 -17.31 -8.35
N LEU A 154 11.99 -16.09 -7.79
CA LEU A 154 13.14 -15.18 -7.82
C LEU A 154 14.34 -15.64 -7.00
N LYS A 155 14.22 -16.66 -6.14
CA LYS A 155 15.37 -17.23 -5.43
C LYS A 155 16.48 -17.74 -6.36
N GLY A 156 16.14 -18.12 -7.59
CA GLY A 156 17.09 -18.53 -8.62
C GLY A 156 17.72 -17.38 -9.41
N TYR A 157 17.24 -16.13 -9.23
CA TYR A 157 17.64 -14.98 -10.01
C TYR A 157 18.35 -13.94 -9.14
N LYS A 158 19.55 -13.54 -9.56
CA LYS A 158 20.29 -12.46 -8.89
C LYS A 158 19.81 -11.12 -9.44
N PRO A 159 19.30 -10.20 -8.62
CA PRO A 159 18.92 -8.87 -9.11
C PRO A 159 20.16 -8.09 -9.56
N THR A 160 19.94 -7.11 -10.44
CA THR A 160 21.00 -6.19 -10.91
C THR A 160 21.57 -5.40 -9.74
N ASN A 161 20.68 -4.90 -8.88
CA ASN A 161 21.03 -4.26 -7.63
C ASN A 161 19.92 -4.50 -6.60
N THR A 162 20.23 -4.24 -5.33
CA THR A 162 19.27 -4.31 -4.25
C THR A 162 19.44 -3.10 -3.34
N TYR A 163 18.35 -2.39 -3.10
CA TYR A 163 18.27 -1.35 -2.10
C TYR A 163 17.64 -1.91 -0.83
N GLN A 164 18.31 -1.77 0.31
CA GLN A 164 17.83 -2.24 1.61
C GLN A 164 17.79 -1.10 2.60
N THR A 165 16.64 -0.83 3.19
CA THR A 165 16.50 0.15 4.27
C THR A 165 16.11 -0.55 5.56
N TYR A 166 16.93 -0.40 6.59
CA TYR A 166 16.66 -0.85 7.95
C TYR A 166 16.06 0.29 8.75
N ILE A 167 15.04 0.00 9.55
CA ILE A 167 14.24 0.98 10.28
C ILE A 167 14.30 0.63 11.77
N THR A 168 14.68 1.60 12.59
CA THR A 168 14.67 1.50 14.06
C THR A 168 13.83 2.63 14.64
N LEU A 169 13.00 2.31 15.62
CA LEU A 169 12.20 3.27 16.38
C LEU A 169 12.66 3.24 17.82
N ALA A 170 13.03 4.40 18.36
CA ALA A 170 13.35 4.55 19.77
C ALA A 170 13.05 5.98 20.21
N ASN A 171 12.49 6.17 21.40
CA ASN A 171 12.31 7.48 22.03
C ASN A 171 11.56 8.54 21.18
N GLY A 172 10.66 8.12 20.29
CA GLY A 172 9.95 9.03 19.39
C GLY A 172 10.76 9.46 18.16
N GLU A 173 11.89 8.83 17.90
CA GLU A 173 12.69 9.01 16.69
C GLU A 173 12.61 7.77 15.80
N VAL A 174 12.64 8.01 14.48
CA VAL A 174 12.93 6.98 13.49
C VAL A 174 14.32 7.17 12.96
N LYS A 175 15.12 6.10 13.02
CA LYS A 175 16.41 6.03 12.36
C LYS A 175 16.32 5.06 11.20
N THR A 176 16.81 5.48 10.04
CA THR A 176 16.89 4.64 8.84
C THR A 176 18.34 4.51 8.39
N VAL A 177 18.71 3.30 7.98
CA VAL A 177 19.98 3.01 7.32
C VAL A 177 19.67 2.33 6.01
N SER A 178 19.97 3.01 4.92
CA SER A 178 19.76 2.53 3.56
C SER A 178 21.07 2.14 2.91
N GLU A 179 21.10 0.96 2.30
CA GLU A 179 22.25 0.39 1.60
C GLU A 179 21.86 0.08 0.16
N LEU A 180 22.64 0.55 -0.80
CA LEU A 180 22.61 0.04 -2.17
C LEU A 180 23.65 -1.07 -2.28
N LYS A 181 23.23 -2.23 -2.79
CA LYS A 181 24.07 -3.41 -3.00
C LYS A 181 24.08 -3.79 -4.47
N GLU A 182 25.26 -4.11 -4.98
CA GLU A 182 25.46 -4.73 -6.29
C GLU A 182 26.08 -6.11 -6.06
N GLY A 183 25.28 -7.16 -6.24
CA GLY A 183 25.62 -8.48 -5.72
C GLY A 183 25.76 -8.48 -4.20
N ASN A 184 26.95 -8.85 -3.70
CA ASN A 184 27.25 -8.91 -2.27
C ASN A 184 28.01 -7.68 -1.74
N VAL A 185 28.26 -6.67 -2.59
CA VAL A 185 29.05 -5.49 -2.25
C VAL A 185 28.12 -4.32 -1.92
N ILE A 186 28.35 -3.64 -0.79
CA ILE A 186 27.67 -2.38 -0.45
C ILE A 186 28.39 -1.26 -1.19
N VAL A 187 27.69 -0.62 -2.14
CA VAL A 187 28.25 0.47 -2.95
C VAL A 187 27.91 1.85 -2.40
N LYS A 188 26.84 1.95 -1.60
CA LYS A 188 26.42 3.22 -1.00
C LYS A 188 25.64 2.99 0.28
N THR A 189 25.92 3.80 1.30
CA THR A 189 25.15 3.83 2.55
C THR A 189 24.64 5.23 2.81
N LYS A 190 23.37 5.35 3.20
CA LYS A 190 22.72 6.61 3.60
C LYS A 190 22.03 6.41 4.93
N LYS A 191 22.29 7.30 5.89
CA LYS A 191 21.60 7.33 7.19
C LYS A 191 20.69 8.56 7.23
N LYS A 192 19.50 8.39 7.81
CA LYS A 192 18.57 9.50 8.07
C LYS A 192 17.85 9.32 9.39
N CYS A 193 17.52 10.42 10.03
CA CYS A 193 16.78 10.45 11.27
C CYS A 193 15.61 11.44 11.18
N TYR A 194 14.49 11.06 11.78
CA TYR A 194 13.23 11.79 11.73
C TYR A 194 12.59 11.84 13.11
N THR A 195 12.12 13.02 13.52
CA THR A 195 11.42 13.16 14.81
C THR A 195 9.94 12.95 14.61
N ILE A 196 9.34 12.13 15.47
CA ILE A 196 7.89 11.94 15.56
C ILE A 196 7.42 12.90 16.66
N LYS A 197 6.80 14.04 16.28
CA LYS A 197 6.30 15.03 17.26
C LYS A 197 5.28 14.38 18.20
N LYS A 198 5.45 14.52 19.52
CA LYS A 198 4.47 14.06 20.53
C LYS A 198 3.12 14.75 20.30
N GLY A 199 2.03 13.97 20.35
CA GLY A 199 0.66 14.47 20.09
C GLY A 199 0.24 14.39 18.62
N ASN A 200 1.21 14.28 17.71
CA ASN A 200 0.97 13.69 16.40
C ASN A 200 1.08 12.18 16.59
N TYR A 201 -0.03 11.50 16.41
CA TYR A 201 -0.13 10.05 16.43
C TYR A 201 1.04 9.42 15.67
N ILE A 202 1.49 8.23 16.09
CA ILE A 202 2.49 7.46 15.36
C ILE A 202 1.93 7.26 13.95
N HIS A 203 2.24 8.15 13.01
CA HIS A 203 1.56 8.24 11.72
C HIS A 203 1.83 6.97 10.94
N ASN A 204 0.91 6.01 11.02
CA ASN A 204 0.93 4.82 10.21
C ASN A 204 0.23 5.08 8.85
N ILE A 205 0.55 6.21 8.19
CA ILE A 205 0.65 6.32 6.71
C ILE A 205 1.99 5.69 6.28
N PHE A 206 2.33 4.46 6.67
CA PHE A 206 3.66 3.90 6.34
C PHE A 206 4.85 4.86 6.69
N TRP A 207 4.73 5.82 7.63
CA TRP A 207 5.65 6.96 7.84
C TRP A 207 5.49 8.21 6.96
N TRP A 208 4.28 8.65 6.62
CA TRP A 208 4.01 9.78 5.71
C TRP A 208 4.24 9.49 4.20
N ASN A 209 4.31 8.21 3.83
CA ASN A 209 4.47 7.56 2.52
C ASN A 209 5.76 6.75 2.44
N PHE A 210 6.83 7.15 3.14
CA PHE A 210 8.09 6.43 3.38
C PHE A 210 9.09 7.34 4.16
N PHE A 211 8.63 8.11 5.16
CA PHE A 211 9.31 9.09 6.04
C PHE A 211 9.35 10.57 5.58
N GLN A 212 8.19 11.27 5.62
CA GLN A 212 8.14 12.76 5.63
C GLN A 212 7.96 13.30 7.05
N GLY A 213 8.97 13.08 7.90
CA GLY A 213 9.13 13.83 9.15
C GLY A 213 10.06 15.03 8.93
N GLU A 214 10.22 15.86 9.96
CA GLU A 214 11.32 16.84 9.98
C GLU A 214 12.64 16.07 10.09
N GLU A 215 13.36 16.03 8.96
CA GLU A 215 14.69 15.42 8.87
C GLU A 215 15.67 16.24 9.72
N HIS A 216 16.46 15.54 10.53
CA HIS A 216 17.49 16.15 11.36
C HIS A 216 18.74 15.26 11.36
N ASN A 217 19.84 15.80 11.88
CA ASN A 217 21.09 15.06 11.99
C ASN A 217 20.93 13.91 12.98
N CYS A 218 21.30 12.70 12.57
CA CYS A 218 21.33 11.55 13.48
C CYS A 218 22.30 11.83 14.63
N GLN A 219 21.77 11.97 15.85
CA GLN A 219 22.60 12.01 17.04
C GLN A 219 23.32 10.65 17.19
N GLN A 220 24.64 10.72 17.38
CA GLN A 220 25.55 9.58 17.50
C GLN A 220 25.27 8.78 18.77
#